data_AF-A0A6H1ZPG2-F1
#
_entry.id   AF-A0A6H1ZPG2-F1
#
_cell.length_a   1.000
_cell.length_b   1.000
_cell.length_c   1.000
_cell.angle_alpha   90.00
_cell.angle_beta   90.00
_cell.angle_gamma   90.00
#
_symmetry.space_group_name_H-M   'P 1'
#
loop_
_entity.id
_entity.type
_entity.pdbx_description
1 polymer ?
#
loop_
_entity_poly.entity_id
_entity_poly.type
_entity_poly.pdbx_seq_one_letter_code
_entity_poly.pdbx_strand_id
1 'polypeptide(L)'
;MEPVYNKIVAIRLEELKDSIEKIKLLNDDANLALEVMPDAHVWLDYEVNIHWPVKSMDDVKEVLKEFAKKHILLDHFVESEISPTWYLKGINSKIRLSPQWYYDSEEGVTCRLVKVGEDTRTYPKYKLVCDEEKDTSGHSDGEPYDSRVEDR
;
A
#
# COMPACT_ATOMS: atom_id res chain seq x y z
N MET A 1 -35.30 22.73 35.33
CA MET A 1 -34.83 21.39 34.92
C MET A 1 -34.37 21.55 33.47
N GLU A 2 -33.09 21.37 33.18
CA GLU A 2 -32.57 21.57 31.81
C GLU A 2 -33.13 20.48 30.88
N PRO A 3 -33.62 20.81 29.67
CA PRO A 3 -34.16 19.84 28.73
C PRO A 3 -33.14 18.74 28.43
N VAL A 4 -33.57 17.47 28.43
CA VAL A 4 -32.71 16.31 28.10
C VAL A 4 -32.00 16.50 26.75
N TYR A 5 -32.68 17.13 25.79
CA TYR A 5 -32.12 17.48 24.49
C TYR A 5 -30.86 18.37 24.59
N ASN A 6 -30.87 19.41 25.43
CA ASN A 6 -29.74 20.32 25.59
C ASN A 6 -28.50 19.60 26.13
N LYS A 7 -28.68 18.62 27.03
CA LYS A 7 -27.59 17.81 27.57
C LYS A 7 -26.97 16.89 26.51
N ILE A 8 -27.80 16.24 25.69
CA ILE A 8 -27.32 15.38 24.59
C ILE A 8 -26.54 16.21 23.57
N VAL A 9 -27.06 17.38 23.20
CA VAL A 9 -26.37 18.30 22.28
C VAL A 9 -25.04 18.76 22.86
N ALA A 10 -24.98 19.13 24.14
CA ALA A 10 -23.75 19.56 24.80
C ALA A 10 -22.67 18.46 24.80
N ILE A 11 -23.04 17.21 25.13
CA ILE A 11 -22.11 16.07 25.09
C ILE A 11 -21.56 15.89 23.67
N ARG A 12 -22.44 15.91 22.66
CA ARG A 12 -22.02 15.72 21.27
C ARG A 12 -21.10 16.84 20.79
N LEU A 13 -21.33 18.08 21.22
CA LEU A 13 -20.45 19.21 20.88
C LEU A 13 -19.05 19.03 21.47
N GLU A 14 -18.94 18.55 22.72
CA GLU A 14 -17.63 18.27 23.32
C GLU A 14 -16.91 17.13 22.60
N GLU A 15 -17.60 16.03 22.26
CA GLU A 15 -17.02 14.93 21.47
C GLU A 15 -16.48 15.40 20.11
N LEU A 16 -17.21 16.30 19.44
CA LEU A 16 -16.79 16.86 18.16
C LEU A 16 -15.59 17.79 18.31
N LYS A 17 -15.52 18.59 19.38
CA LYS A 17 -14.34 19.42 19.67
C LYS A 17 -13.10 18.55 19.91
N ASP A 18 -13.23 17.50 20.72
CA ASP A 18 -12.14 16.56 20.98
C ASP A 18 -11.67 15.86 19.69
N SER A 19 -12.62 15.51 18.82
CA SER A 19 -12.32 14.90 17.51
C SER A 19 -11.57 15.88 16.60
N ILE A 20 -11.96 17.15 16.57
CA ILE A 20 -11.26 18.20 15.81
C ILE A 20 -9.82 18.35 16.31
N GLU A 21 -9.60 18.39 17.63
CA GLU A 21 -8.24 18.52 18.18
C GLU A 21 -7.37 17.31 17.83
N LYS A 22 -7.93 16.09 17.84
CA LYS A 22 -7.22 14.88 17.39
C LYS A 22 -6.86 14.94 15.91
N ILE A 23 -7.79 15.40 15.06
CA ILE A 23 -7.56 15.49 13.60
C ILE A 23 -6.48 16.53 13.28
N LYS A 24 -6.39 17.64 14.02
CA LYS A 24 -5.33 18.64 13.83
C LYS A 24 -3.92 18.06 13.99
N LEU A 25 -3.74 17.05 14.85
CA LEU A 25 -2.45 16.39 15.05
C LEU A 25 -2.01 15.57 13.81
N LEU A 26 -2.94 15.24 12.93
CA LEU A 26 -2.68 14.47 11.71
C LEU A 26 -2.15 15.33 10.55
N ASN A 27 -2.11 16.66 10.72
CA ASN A 27 -1.85 17.59 9.61
C ASN A 27 -0.46 17.40 8.98
N ASP A 28 0.57 17.16 9.80
CA ASP A 28 1.93 16.92 9.30
C ASP A 28 2.02 15.62 8.50
N ASP A 29 1.38 14.56 9.00
CA ASP A 29 1.31 13.26 8.32
C ASP A 29 0.50 13.34 7.02
N ALA A 30 -0.59 14.13 7.01
CA ALA A 30 -1.42 14.37 5.83
C ALA A 30 -0.67 15.19 4.77
N ASN A 31 0.08 16.21 5.17
CA ASN A 31 0.90 17.01 4.26
C ASN A 31 2.03 16.17 3.66
N LEU A 32 2.69 15.33 4.47
CA LEU A 32 3.69 14.38 3.99
C LEU A 32 3.09 13.40 2.99
N ALA A 33 1.91 12.85 3.29
CA ALA A 33 1.17 11.98 2.38
C ALA A 33 0.90 12.65 1.02
N LEU A 34 0.44 13.90 1.02
CA LEU A 34 0.19 14.66 -0.21
C LEU A 34 1.48 15.08 -0.93
N GLU A 35 2.60 15.22 -0.23
CA GLU A 35 3.92 15.43 -0.86
C GLU A 35 4.37 14.17 -1.62
N VAL A 36 4.17 12.99 -1.03
CA VAL A 36 4.53 11.70 -1.65
C VAL A 36 3.55 11.33 -2.77
N MET A 37 2.26 11.61 -2.57
CA MET A 37 1.16 11.19 -3.43
C MET A 37 0.18 12.35 -3.69
N PRO A 38 0.55 13.34 -4.51
CA PRO A 38 -0.28 14.53 -4.71
C PRO A 38 -1.65 14.24 -5.33
N ASP A 39 -1.76 13.15 -6.11
CA ASP A 39 -3.00 12.76 -6.80
C ASP A 39 -3.83 11.73 -6.03
N ALA A 40 -3.39 11.30 -4.83
CA ALA A 40 -4.13 10.32 -4.05
C ALA A 40 -5.32 10.95 -3.32
N HIS A 41 -6.35 10.14 -3.09
CA HIS A 41 -7.46 10.53 -2.24
C HIS A 41 -7.09 10.34 -0.77
N VAL A 42 -6.87 11.45 -0.06
CA VAL A 42 -6.50 11.47 1.36
C VAL A 42 -7.67 11.95 2.21
N TRP A 43 -7.98 11.24 3.29
CA TRP A 43 -8.91 11.70 4.33
C TRP A 43 -8.44 11.35 5.73
N LEU A 44 -9.05 12.01 6.73
CA LEU A 44 -8.63 11.96 8.12
C LEU A 44 -9.74 11.38 8.99
N ASP A 45 -9.45 10.31 9.72
CA ASP A 45 -10.36 9.71 10.72
C ASP A 45 -9.55 9.03 11.82
N TYR A 46 -9.04 9.82 12.78
CA TYR A 46 -8.06 9.44 13.82
C TYR A 46 -6.70 8.92 13.28
N GLU A 47 -6.61 8.63 11.98
CA GLU A 47 -5.42 8.31 11.21
C GLU A 47 -5.51 8.95 9.82
N VAL A 48 -4.38 9.00 9.10
CA VAL A 48 -4.33 9.45 7.71
C VAL A 48 -4.65 8.26 6.81
N ASN A 49 -5.72 8.35 6.03
CA ASN A 49 -6.14 7.31 5.11
C ASN A 49 -5.85 7.74 3.68
N ILE A 50 -5.22 6.88 2.90
CA ILE A 50 -4.79 7.17 1.52
C ILE A 50 -5.26 6.06 0.60
N HIS A 51 -6.07 6.44 -0.38
CA HIS A 51 -6.56 5.55 -1.43
C HIS A 51 -6.15 6.08 -2.80
N TRP A 52 -5.71 5.20 -3.70
CA TRP A 52 -5.34 5.58 -5.05
C TRP A 52 -5.47 4.40 -6.02
N PRO A 53 -5.71 4.67 -7.32
CA PRO A 53 -5.66 3.67 -8.37
C PRO A 53 -4.25 3.07 -8.48
N VAL A 54 -4.15 1.74 -8.51
CA VAL A 54 -2.89 1.03 -8.84
C VAL A 54 -3.08 0.13 -10.05
N LYS A 55 -2.03 0.01 -10.86
CA LYS A 55 -1.97 -0.92 -11.99
C LYS A 55 -1.23 -2.19 -11.62
N SER A 56 -0.23 -2.08 -10.73
CA SER A 56 0.59 -3.22 -10.35
C SER A 56 1.11 -3.11 -8.92
N MET A 57 1.72 -4.20 -8.43
CA MET A 57 2.39 -4.20 -7.14
C MET A 57 3.66 -3.34 -7.16
N ASP A 58 4.21 -3.04 -8.33
CA ASP A 58 5.36 -2.14 -8.44
C ASP A 58 4.97 -0.69 -8.13
N ASP A 59 3.77 -0.25 -8.53
CA ASP A 59 3.24 1.07 -8.14
C ASP A 59 3.18 1.20 -6.61
N VAL A 60 2.68 0.16 -5.93
CA VAL A 60 2.64 0.11 -4.47
C VAL A 60 4.05 0.16 -3.87
N LYS A 61 5.01 -0.58 -4.44
CA LYS A 61 6.40 -0.58 -3.97
C LYS A 61 7.06 0.78 -4.12
N GLU A 62 6.85 1.48 -5.23
CA GLU A 62 7.42 2.82 -5.44
C GLU A 62 6.88 3.81 -4.41
N VAL A 63 5.57 3.79 -4.13
CA VAL A 63 4.97 4.59 -3.06
C VAL A 63 5.61 4.28 -1.70
N LEU A 64 5.74 2.99 -1.34
CA LEU A 64 6.36 2.59 -0.08
C LEU A 64 7.84 3.04 0.01
N LYS A 65 8.58 3.03 -1.10
CA LYS A 65 9.96 3.54 -1.15
C LYS A 65 10.01 5.05 -0.91
N GLU A 66 9.09 5.82 -1.48
CA GLU A 66 9.03 7.26 -1.24
C GLU A 66 8.73 7.60 0.23
N PHE A 67 7.80 6.89 0.87
CA PHE A 67 7.59 7.02 2.32
C PHE A 67 8.85 6.65 3.12
N ALA A 68 9.55 5.58 2.74
CA ALA A 68 10.79 5.17 3.41
C ALA A 68 11.91 6.23 3.28
N LYS A 69 12.03 6.91 2.13
CA LYS A 69 12.96 8.05 1.94
C LYS A 69 12.66 9.22 2.87
N LYS A 70 11.40 9.36 3.31
CA LYS A 70 10.95 10.33 4.32
C LYS A 70 11.04 9.81 5.77
N HIS A 71 11.73 8.68 5.98
CA HIS A 71 11.85 8.00 7.27
C HIS A 71 10.52 7.52 7.88
N ILE A 72 9.48 7.38 7.05
CA ILE A 72 8.21 6.76 7.43
C ILE A 72 8.31 5.26 7.16
N LEU A 73 8.15 4.45 8.20
CA LEU A 73 8.38 3.00 8.14
C LEU A 73 7.07 2.22 8.18
N LEU A 74 7.07 1.05 7.55
CA LEU A 74 5.99 0.08 7.66
C LEU A 74 5.86 -0.41 9.12
N ASP A 75 4.68 -0.25 9.69
CA ASP A 75 4.31 -0.78 11.01
C ASP A 75 3.84 -2.25 10.87
N HIS A 76 2.77 -2.44 10.11
CA HIS A 76 2.21 -3.76 9.81
C HIS A 76 1.45 -3.78 8.48
N PHE A 77 1.15 -4.99 8.03
CA PHE A 77 0.44 -5.27 6.78
C PHE A 77 -0.76 -6.16 7.09
N VAL A 78 -1.89 -5.83 6.49
CA VAL A 78 -3.10 -6.65 6.52
C VAL A 78 -3.28 -7.26 5.13
N GLU A 79 -3.05 -8.56 5.08
CA GLU A 79 -3.23 -9.34 3.86
C GLU A 79 -4.71 -9.46 3.51
N SER A 80 -5.03 -9.26 2.24
CA SER A 80 -6.35 -9.46 1.66
C SER A 80 -6.17 -9.68 0.17
N GLU A 81 -6.88 -10.66 -0.38
CA GLU A 81 -6.86 -10.97 -1.82
C GLU A 81 -7.50 -9.86 -2.67
N ILE A 82 -8.30 -9.00 -2.05
CA ILE A 82 -9.15 -8.02 -2.73
C ILE A 82 -8.76 -6.58 -2.37
N SER A 83 -8.30 -6.36 -1.14
CA SER A 83 -8.01 -5.02 -0.60
C SER A 83 -6.87 -5.07 0.41
N PRO A 84 -5.65 -5.44 -0.02
CA PRO A 84 -4.48 -5.44 0.87
C PRO A 84 -4.27 -4.03 1.44
N THR A 85 -3.86 -3.93 2.70
CA THR A 85 -3.70 -2.64 3.39
C THR A 85 -2.33 -2.58 4.09
N TRP A 86 -1.62 -1.47 3.92
CA TRP A 86 -0.35 -1.20 4.61
C TRP A 86 -0.54 -0.11 5.64
N TYR A 87 -0.06 -0.34 6.85
CA TYR A 87 -0.06 0.64 7.91
C TYR A 87 1.37 1.13 8.12
N LEU A 88 1.58 2.43 7.94
CA LEU A 88 2.85 3.09 8.19
C LEU A 88 2.80 3.83 9.52
N LYS A 89 3.96 3.94 10.15
CA LYS A 89 4.16 4.76 11.34
C LYS A 89 4.49 6.18 10.91
N GLY A 90 3.47 7.03 10.89
CA GLY A 90 3.60 8.48 10.73
C GLY A 90 4.34 9.12 11.90
N ILE A 91 4.55 10.42 11.78
CA ILE A 91 5.18 11.30 12.77
C ILE A 91 4.32 11.32 14.05
N ASN A 92 3.02 11.60 13.90
CA ASN A 92 2.08 11.75 15.00
C ASN A 92 0.99 10.68 15.00
N SER A 93 0.74 10.02 13.86
CA SER A 93 -0.32 9.04 13.72
C SER A 93 0.07 7.79 12.92
N LYS A 94 -0.91 6.93 12.67
CA LYS A 94 -0.80 5.92 11.63
C LYS A 94 -1.16 6.53 10.28
N ILE A 95 -0.56 5.99 9.23
CA ILE A 95 -0.94 6.25 7.83
C ILE A 95 -1.39 4.92 7.25
N ARG A 96 -2.63 4.85 6.80
CA ARG A 96 -3.23 3.67 6.18
C ARG A 96 -3.22 3.84 4.67
N LEU A 97 -2.52 2.95 3.99
CA LEU A 97 -2.49 2.85 2.54
C LEU A 97 -3.42 1.73 2.08
N SER A 98 -4.44 2.07 1.30
CA SER A 98 -5.33 1.09 0.67
C SER A 98 -5.38 1.32 -0.85
N PRO A 99 -4.54 0.64 -1.63
CA PRO A 99 -4.58 0.74 -3.08
C PRO A 99 -5.89 0.17 -3.66
N GLN A 100 -6.34 0.75 -4.76
CA GLN A 100 -7.54 0.32 -5.48
C GLN A 100 -7.14 -0.31 -6.81
N TRP A 101 -7.33 -1.63 -6.90
CA TRP A 101 -7.16 -2.38 -8.13
C TRP A 101 -8.43 -2.27 -8.96
N TYR A 102 -8.30 -1.74 -10.17
CA TYR A 102 -9.40 -1.80 -11.14
C TYR A 102 -9.28 -3.14 -11.86
N TYR A 103 -10.20 -4.06 -11.57
CA TYR A 103 -10.28 -5.37 -12.22
C TYR A 103 -10.74 -5.21 -13.68
N ASP A 104 -9.86 -4.70 -14.54
CA ASP A 104 -9.94 -4.90 -15.98
C ASP A 104 -8.79 -5.82 -16.35
N SER A 105 -8.98 -7.13 -16.20
CA SER A 105 -8.29 -8.22 -16.93
C SER A 105 -6.79 -8.08 -17.31
N GLU A 106 -5.97 -7.35 -16.55
CA GLU A 106 -4.53 -7.21 -16.80
C GLU A 106 -3.73 -8.02 -15.76
N GLU A 107 -3.24 -9.14 -16.27
CA GLU A 107 -2.17 -10.05 -15.81
C GLU A 107 -1.30 -9.66 -14.60
N GLY A 108 -1.09 -10.64 -13.71
CA GLY A 108 0.28 -10.91 -13.25
C GLY A 108 0.70 -10.44 -11.85
N VAL A 109 -0.15 -10.53 -10.83
CA VAL A 109 0.33 -10.36 -9.44
C VAL A 109 1.08 -11.62 -8.98
N THR A 110 2.39 -11.69 -9.24
CA THR A 110 3.26 -12.84 -8.88
C THR A 110 4.09 -12.63 -7.60
N CYS A 111 3.94 -11.52 -6.89
CA CYS A 111 4.74 -11.21 -5.70
C CYS A 111 3.92 -11.07 -4.41
N ARG A 112 4.37 -11.74 -3.34
CA ARG A 112 3.84 -11.65 -1.98
C ARG A 112 4.87 -11.13 -0.98
N LEU A 113 4.44 -10.35 0.01
CA LEU A 113 5.29 -9.93 1.13
C LEU A 113 5.28 -11.03 2.20
N VAL A 114 6.45 -11.61 2.49
CA VAL A 114 6.61 -12.69 3.48
C VAL A 114 7.36 -12.15 4.69
N LYS A 115 6.90 -12.47 5.91
CA LYS A 115 7.60 -12.12 7.15
C LYS A 115 8.91 -12.92 7.22
N VAL A 116 10.06 -12.24 7.27
CA VAL A 116 11.41 -12.88 7.22
C VAL A 116 12.23 -12.74 8.50
N GLY A 117 11.65 -12.20 9.57
CA GLY A 117 12.37 -12.01 10.83
C GLY A 117 11.46 -12.00 12.06
N GLU A 118 12.09 -12.17 13.22
CA GLU A 118 11.46 -11.99 14.53
C GLU A 118 11.17 -10.50 14.83
N ASP A 119 10.24 -10.24 15.74
CA ASP A 119 9.83 -8.90 16.16
C ASP A 119 10.96 -8.15 16.89
N THR A 120 11.90 -7.65 16.10
CA THR A 120 13.00 -6.79 16.56
C THR A 120 12.84 -5.39 15.98
N ARG A 121 13.39 -4.39 16.68
CA ARG A 121 13.19 -2.96 16.39
C ARG A 121 14.02 -2.45 15.20
N THR A 122 14.75 -3.30 14.47
CA THR A 122 15.93 -2.86 13.69
C THR A 122 16.05 -3.37 12.25
N TYR A 123 15.08 -4.10 11.69
CA TYR A 123 15.13 -4.54 10.28
C TYR A 123 13.75 -4.58 9.63
N PRO A 124 13.62 -4.46 8.28
CA PRO A 124 12.34 -4.61 7.61
C PRO A 124 11.81 -6.02 7.87
N LYS A 125 10.69 -6.11 8.58
CA LYS A 125 10.07 -7.37 9.04
C LYS A 125 9.56 -8.25 7.89
N TYR A 126 9.46 -7.68 6.70
CA TYR A 126 8.87 -8.31 5.52
C TYR A 126 9.84 -8.22 4.34
N LYS A 127 9.99 -9.32 3.60
CA LYS A 127 10.72 -9.42 2.34
C LYS A 127 9.72 -9.75 1.25
N LEU A 128 9.90 -9.12 0.10
CA LEU A 128 9.15 -9.47 -1.10
C LEU A 128 9.67 -10.79 -1.67
N VAL A 129 8.77 -11.73 -1.92
CA VAL A 129 9.04 -12.99 -2.63
C VAL A 129 8.15 -13.01 -3.86
N CYS A 130 8.75 -13.05 -5.05
CA CYS A 130 8.06 -13.21 -6.32
C CYS A 130 8.20 -14.66 -6.76
N ASP A 131 7.11 -15.25 -7.24
CA ASP A 131 7.16 -16.53 -7.93
C ASP A 131 7.93 -16.30 -9.24
N GLU A 132 8.98 -17.09 -9.45
CA GLU A 132 9.72 -17.07 -10.72
C GLU A 132 8.73 -17.41 -11.84
N GLU A 133 8.65 -16.54 -12.85
CA GLU A 133 7.84 -16.79 -14.04
C GLU A 133 8.18 -18.19 -14.56
N LYS A 134 7.17 -19.06 -14.64
CA LYS A 134 7.33 -20.31 -15.38
C LYS A 134 7.62 -19.91 -16.82
N ASP A 135 8.88 -20.05 -17.19
CA ASP A 135 9.38 -19.99 -18.55
C ASP A 135 8.47 -20.85 -19.45
N THR A 136 7.52 -20.21 -20.11
CA THR A 136 6.77 -20.76 -21.24
C THR A 136 7.44 -20.30 -22.53
N SER A 137 8.77 -20.29 -22.57
CA SER A 137 9.53 -20.21 -23.81
C SER A 137 9.63 -21.61 -24.40
N GLY A 138 8.84 -21.84 -25.46
CA GLY A 138 8.73 -23.11 -26.15
C GLY A 138 10.07 -23.59 -26.72
N HIS A 139 10.44 -24.82 -26.38
CA HIS A 139 11.34 -25.63 -27.19
C HIS A 139 10.52 -26.20 -28.34
N SER A 140 10.46 -25.50 -29.46
CA SER A 140 10.18 -26.12 -30.76
C SER A 140 11.42 -26.92 -31.13
N ASP A 141 11.34 -28.24 -31.02
CA ASP A 141 12.35 -29.17 -31.52
C ASP A 141 12.63 -28.85 -33.00
N GLY A 142 13.85 -28.38 -33.26
CA GLY A 142 14.34 -28.13 -34.60
C GLY A 142 14.49 -29.44 -35.36
N GLU A 143 13.72 -29.60 -36.44
CA GLU A 143 14.03 -30.59 -37.45
C GLU A 143 15.36 -30.22 -38.14
N PRO A 144 16.26 -31.20 -38.39
CA PRO A 144 17.55 -30.93 -39.01
C PRO A 144 17.39 -30.73 -40.52
N TYR A 145 17.76 -29.55 -41.01
CA TYR A 145 17.88 -29.26 -42.43
C TYR A 145 19.17 -29.90 -42.98
N ASP A 146 19.05 -31.07 -43.61
CA ASP A 146 20.10 -31.65 -44.45
C ASP A 146 19.92 -31.15 -45.89
N SER A 147 20.87 -30.34 -46.36
CA SER A 147 21.07 -30.14 -47.80
C SER A 147 22.56 -30.03 -48.09
N ARG A 148 23.22 -31.19 -48.24
CA ARG A 148 24.46 -31.30 -49.01
C ARG A 148 24.22 -30.81 -50.44
N VAL A 149 24.85 -29.68 -50.77
CA VAL A 149 25.17 -29.29 -52.15
C VAL A 149 26.64 -28.92 -52.17
N GLU A 150 27.50 -29.85 -52.57
CA GLU A 150 28.80 -29.54 -53.15
C GLU A 150 28.91 -30.29 -54.47
N ASP A 151 28.72 -29.55 -55.56
CA ASP A 151 29.14 -29.90 -56.90
C ASP A 151 30.49 -29.20 -57.17
N ARG A 152 31.53 -30.00 -57.45
CA ARG A 152 32.63 -29.84 -58.43
C ARG A 152 34.00 -30.29 -57.95
#